data_AF-A0A2D5S7B5-F1
#
_entry.id   AF-A0A2D5S7B5-F1
#
_cell.length_a   1.000
_cell.length_b   1.000
_cell.length_c   1.000
_cell.angle_alpha   90.00
_cell.angle_beta   90.00
_cell.angle_gamma   90.00
#
_symmetry.space_group_name_H-M   'P 1'
#
loop_
_entity.id
_entity.type
_entity.pdbx_description
1 polymer ?
#
loop_
_entity_poly.entity_id
_entity_poly.type
_entity_poly.pdbx_seq_one_letter_code
_entity_poly.pdbx_strand_id
1 'polypeptide(L)'
;MLITLVVLAMGGCDNAKLKSLADKAKNAATKGTESIKEKVTDQVDSASTEVQETLQMAGEITLTLDSPIETNACYARFVEQGSKRPTVFELRSYSSPDKEEFPAVFFHSQIRATTAAELSGQVVSGRLFVQPVADGPTWYSLASSPVELRITSIEDRLLTAEIVSASLQNTQTGASTDVTGSFNAVR
;
A
#
# COMPACT_ATOMS: atom_id res chain seq x y z
N MET A 1 44.16 -15.62 18.90
CA MET A 1 44.94 -15.86 17.67
C MET A 1 44.44 -14.84 16.65
N LEU A 2 45.36 -13.95 16.27
CA LEU A 2 45.35 -12.88 15.26
C LEU A 2 44.08 -12.02 15.00
N ILE A 3 44.16 -10.80 15.52
CA ILE A 3 43.46 -9.58 15.08
C ILE A 3 44.26 -9.02 13.89
N THR A 4 43.62 -8.81 12.73
CA THR A 4 44.25 -8.08 11.61
C THR A 4 43.77 -6.65 11.59
N LEU A 5 44.61 -5.81 12.18
CA LEU A 5 44.66 -4.36 12.14
C LEU A 5 45.24 -3.92 10.78
N VAL A 6 44.54 -3.04 10.06
CA VAL A 6 45.15 -2.27 8.95
C VAL A 6 45.08 -0.79 9.34
N VAL A 7 46.25 -0.25 9.64
CA VAL A 7 46.55 1.17 9.86
C VAL A 7 47.68 1.55 8.91
N LEU A 8 47.66 2.81 8.43
CA LEU A 8 48.72 3.66 7.85
C LEU A 8 48.28 4.21 6.47
N ALA A 9 48.45 5.48 6.11
CA ALA A 9 49.01 6.67 6.76
C ALA A 9 48.51 7.91 5.95
N MET A 10 48.02 8.97 6.60
CA MET A 10 48.68 10.26 6.85
C MET A 10 49.06 11.15 5.63
N GLY A 11 48.30 12.23 5.52
CA GLY A 11 48.63 13.59 5.08
C GLY A 11 47.33 14.40 5.14
N GLY A 12 47.14 15.57 5.73
CA GLY A 12 47.91 16.60 6.43
C GLY A 12 47.04 17.88 6.37
N CYS A 13 46.94 18.67 7.46
CA CYS A 13 46.04 19.84 7.73
C CYS A 13 44.60 19.46 8.15
N ASP A 14 44.02 19.83 9.30
CA ASP A 14 44.24 20.95 10.22
C ASP A 14 43.95 20.60 11.69
N ASN A 15 44.84 21.07 12.58
CA ASN A 15 44.90 20.80 14.03
C ASN A 15 43.88 21.60 14.89
N ALA A 16 42.66 21.85 14.41
CA ALA A 16 41.64 22.62 15.16
C ALA A 16 40.36 21.83 15.52
N LYS A 17 40.11 20.66 14.90
CA LYS A 17 38.83 19.93 15.08
C LYS A 17 38.88 18.75 16.07
N LEU A 18 40.06 18.34 16.52
CA LEU A 18 40.21 17.18 17.42
C LEU A 18 40.08 17.52 18.91
N LYS A 19 40.17 18.80 19.31
CA LYS A 19 40.05 19.21 20.72
C LYS A 19 38.60 19.41 21.20
N SER A 20 37.64 19.62 20.30
CA SER A 20 36.22 19.82 20.69
C SER A 20 35.39 18.54 20.79
N LEU A 21 35.94 17.40 20.37
CA LEU A 21 35.27 16.09 20.43
C LEU A 21 35.61 15.30 21.71
N ALA A 22 36.75 15.59 22.35
CA ALA A 22 37.15 14.94 23.60
C ALA A 22 36.46 15.53 24.85
N ASP A 23 36.07 16.81 24.83
CA ASP A 23 35.37 17.45 25.96
C ASP A 23 33.86 17.13 26.00
N LYS A 24 33.25 16.74 24.87
CA LYS A 24 31.81 16.41 24.80
C LYS A 24 31.45 14.99 25.26
N ALA A 25 32.42 14.09 25.36
CA ALA A 25 32.17 12.70 25.77
C ALA A 25 32.31 12.46 27.29
N LYS A 26 32.88 13.41 28.06
CA LYS A 26 33.21 13.21 29.48
C LYS A 26 32.15 13.71 30.48
N ASN A 27 31.14 14.45 30.04
CA ASN A 27 30.11 15.04 30.92
C ASN A 27 28.71 14.38 30.85
N ALA A 28 28.52 13.29 30.10
CA ALA A 28 27.21 12.65 29.92
C ALA A 28 26.99 11.38 30.77
N ALA A 29 27.90 11.05 31.70
CA ALA A 29 27.88 9.76 32.39
C ALA A 29 27.63 9.81 33.90
N THR A 30 27.27 10.95 34.50
CA THR A 30 26.98 10.98 35.95
C THR A 30 26.05 12.14 36.33
N LYS A 31 24.93 11.78 36.99
CA LYS A 31 23.79 12.61 37.44
C LYS A 31 22.75 12.80 36.33
N GLY A 32 21.62 12.11 36.31
CA GLY A 32 20.73 11.83 37.44
C GLY A 32 19.72 12.97 37.55
N THR A 33 18.53 12.70 36.97
CA THR A 33 17.20 13.17 37.38
C THR A 33 16.90 14.67 37.47
N GLU A 34 15.81 15.05 36.80
CA GLU A 34 15.02 16.29 36.92
C GLU A 34 15.51 17.50 36.11
N SER A 35 14.59 18.06 35.31
CA SER A 35 14.69 19.33 34.54
C SER A 35 15.12 19.24 33.07
N ILE A 36 14.34 18.59 32.18
CA ILE A 36 14.16 19.05 30.78
C ILE A 36 12.71 18.74 30.32
N LYS A 37 11.73 19.31 31.04
CA LYS A 37 10.56 19.90 30.38
C LYS A 37 11.07 21.23 29.80
N GLU A 38 10.65 21.60 28.60
CA GLU A 38 11.07 22.80 27.86
C GLU A 38 12.45 22.74 27.17
N LYS A 39 12.47 22.13 25.98
CA LYS A 39 13.07 22.63 24.73
C LYS A 39 13.24 21.47 23.73
N VAL A 40 12.12 20.92 23.29
CA VAL A 40 12.00 20.16 22.04
C VAL A 40 10.73 20.65 21.37
N THR A 41 10.74 21.93 21.03
CA THR A 41 9.80 22.58 20.13
C THR A 41 10.70 23.41 19.22
N ASP A 42 10.42 23.36 17.92
CA ASP A 42 11.10 24.06 16.83
C ASP A 42 12.27 23.30 16.19
N GLN A 43 11.97 22.18 15.50
CA GLN A 43 12.57 21.78 14.20
C GLN A 43 12.13 20.38 13.70
N VAL A 44 10.82 20.07 13.68
CA VAL A 44 10.31 18.85 12.99
C VAL A 44 9.09 19.12 12.08
N ASP A 45 8.44 20.29 12.13
CA ASP A 45 7.11 20.46 11.51
C ASP A 45 7.07 21.06 10.09
N SER A 46 8.01 20.74 9.19
CA SER A 46 7.91 21.29 7.81
C SER A 46 8.34 20.35 6.67
N ALA A 47 8.50 19.05 6.95
CA ALA A 47 8.76 18.06 5.89
C ALA A 47 7.87 16.81 5.96
N SER A 48 6.90 16.75 6.88
CA SER A 48 6.09 15.55 7.12
C SER A 48 4.63 15.67 6.69
N THR A 49 4.12 16.89 6.50
CA THR A 49 2.69 17.12 6.23
C THR A 49 2.32 16.83 4.77
N GLU A 50 3.16 17.21 3.79
CA GLU A 50 2.86 16.98 2.36
C GLU A 50 2.97 15.50 1.95
N VAL A 51 3.86 14.73 2.58
CA VAL A 51 3.98 13.28 2.34
C VAL A 51 2.84 12.53 3.03
N GLN A 52 2.40 12.95 4.22
CA GLN A 52 1.28 12.31 4.92
C GLN A 52 -0.09 12.62 4.31
N GLU A 53 -0.34 13.84 3.82
CA GLU A 53 -1.64 14.16 3.19
C GLU A 53 -1.85 13.44 1.85
N THR A 54 -0.76 13.14 1.13
CA THR A 54 -0.82 12.37 -0.13
C THR A 54 -0.99 10.86 0.14
N LEU A 55 -0.48 10.36 1.27
CA LEU A 55 -0.65 8.97 1.72
C LEU A 55 -1.99 8.73 2.45
N GLN A 56 -2.61 9.75 3.04
CA GLN A 56 -3.85 9.64 3.83
C GLN A 56 -5.12 9.38 2.99
N MET A 57 -5.03 9.40 1.66
CA MET A 57 -6.17 9.14 0.77
C MET A 57 -5.91 8.00 -0.23
N ALA A 58 -4.84 7.23 -0.07
CA ALA A 58 -4.71 5.99 -0.83
C ALA A 58 -5.55 4.94 -0.09
N GLY A 59 -6.51 4.32 -0.78
CA GLY A 59 -7.38 3.31 -0.19
C GLY A 59 -6.62 2.08 0.33
N GLU A 60 -7.33 1.04 0.77
CA GLU A 60 -6.71 -0.20 1.27
C GLU A 60 -7.35 -1.44 0.62
N ILE A 61 -6.56 -2.49 0.44
CA ILE A 61 -7.05 -3.83 0.06
C ILE A 61 -6.45 -4.84 1.02
N THR A 62 -7.30 -5.72 1.56
CA THR A 62 -6.90 -6.86 2.39
C THR A 62 -7.49 -8.12 1.80
N LEU A 63 -6.67 -9.11 1.43
CA LEU A 63 -7.12 -10.40 0.90
C LEU A 63 -6.49 -11.57 1.65
N THR A 64 -7.30 -12.59 1.92
CA THR A 64 -6.83 -13.89 2.42
C THR A 64 -6.41 -14.77 1.25
N LEU A 65 -5.10 -14.96 1.12
CA LEU A 65 -4.46 -15.90 0.20
C LEU A 65 -3.45 -16.74 1.00
N ASP A 66 -2.86 -17.76 0.37
CA ASP A 66 -1.80 -18.57 0.99
C ASP A 66 -0.69 -17.69 1.60
N SER A 67 -0.38 -16.57 0.95
CA SER A 67 0.27 -15.41 1.55
C SER A 67 -0.74 -14.26 1.57
N PRO A 68 -1.13 -13.74 2.75
CA PRO A 68 -2.02 -12.60 2.85
C PRO A 68 -1.53 -11.41 2.02
N ILE A 69 -2.47 -10.68 1.42
CA ILE A 69 -2.20 -9.49 0.61
C ILE A 69 -2.77 -8.28 1.32
N GLU A 70 -1.91 -7.33 1.60
CA GLU A 70 -2.25 -6.02 2.16
C GLU A 70 -1.63 -4.95 1.27
N THR A 71 -2.40 -3.94 0.90
CA THR A 71 -1.95 -2.80 0.10
C THR A 71 -2.38 -1.50 0.77
N ASN A 72 -1.52 -0.49 0.74
CA ASN A 72 -1.84 0.85 1.24
C ASN A 72 -2.40 1.76 0.13
N ALA A 73 -2.90 1.17 -0.95
CA ALA A 73 -3.53 1.88 -2.04
C ALA A 73 -4.68 1.06 -2.63
N CYS A 74 -5.83 1.70 -2.80
CA CYS A 74 -6.96 1.16 -3.52
C CYS A 74 -7.70 2.29 -4.23
N TYR A 75 -7.89 2.16 -5.54
CA TYR A 75 -8.55 3.14 -6.37
C TYR A 75 -9.72 2.50 -7.10
N ALA A 76 -10.87 3.16 -7.05
CA ALA A 76 -12.07 2.76 -7.77
C ALA A 76 -12.21 3.62 -9.01
N ARG A 77 -12.40 2.98 -10.17
CA ARG A 77 -12.61 3.68 -11.43
C ARG A 77 -13.89 3.23 -12.10
N PHE A 78 -14.63 4.22 -12.59
CA PHE A 78 -15.82 4.04 -13.41
C PHE A 78 -15.51 4.57 -14.81
N VAL A 79 -15.62 3.70 -15.80
CA VAL A 79 -15.36 4.06 -17.20
C VAL A 79 -16.63 3.86 -18.00
N GLU A 80 -17.31 4.96 -18.30
CA GLU A 80 -18.45 4.98 -19.20
C GLU A 80 -17.98 4.66 -20.62
N GLN A 81 -18.67 3.72 -21.27
CA GLN A 81 -18.34 3.23 -22.62
C GLN A 81 -19.31 3.75 -23.69
N GLY A 82 -20.13 4.75 -23.36
CA GLY A 82 -21.17 5.33 -24.22
C GLY A 82 -22.53 4.62 -24.12
N SER A 83 -23.55 5.19 -24.77
CA SER A 83 -24.99 4.90 -24.56
C SER A 83 -25.50 3.49 -24.85
N LYS A 84 -24.64 2.56 -25.28
CA LYS A 84 -25.00 1.16 -25.62
C LYS A 84 -24.06 0.11 -25.05
N ARG A 85 -23.02 0.51 -24.31
CA ARG A 85 -22.04 -0.42 -23.74
C ARG A 85 -22.15 -0.36 -22.22
N PRO A 86 -22.04 -1.52 -21.52
CA PRO A 86 -21.97 -1.53 -20.08
C PRO A 86 -20.83 -0.63 -19.58
N THR A 87 -21.07 0.04 -18.46
CA THR A 87 -20.02 0.76 -17.74
C THR A 87 -19.01 -0.26 -17.22
N VAL A 88 -17.73 0.08 -17.28
CA VAL A 88 -16.68 -0.73 -16.68
C VAL A 88 -16.40 -0.20 -15.28
N PHE A 89 -16.43 -1.11 -14.31
CA PHE A 89 -16.05 -0.84 -12.92
C PHE A 89 -14.77 -1.60 -12.59
N GLU A 90 -13.80 -0.87 -12.04
CA GLU A 90 -12.49 -1.40 -11.73
C GLU A 90 -12.05 -0.99 -10.33
N LEU A 91 -11.39 -1.92 -9.64
CA LEU A 91 -10.65 -1.64 -8.41
C LEU A 91 -9.18 -2.00 -8.65
N ARG A 92 -8.26 -1.13 -8.23
CA ARG A 92 -6.82 -1.30 -8.48
C ARG A 92 -6.02 -0.92 -7.25
N SER A 93 -4.95 -1.65 -6.97
CA SER A 93 -3.97 -1.24 -5.94
C SER A 93 -3.02 -0.13 -6.38
N TYR A 94 -3.15 0.35 -7.63
CA TYR A 94 -2.28 1.37 -8.21
C TYR A 94 -3.10 2.40 -8.99
N SER A 95 -2.58 3.63 -9.04
CA SER A 95 -3.28 4.76 -9.67
C SER A 95 -3.22 4.73 -11.20
N SER A 96 -2.15 4.19 -11.77
CA SER A 96 -1.96 4.04 -13.21
C SER A 96 -1.03 2.87 -13.54
N PRO A 97 -1.11 2.27 -14.75
CA PRO A 97 -0.30 1.09 -15.09
C PRO A 97 1.22 1.31 -15.01
N ASP A 98 1.69 2.54 -15.24
CA ASP A 98 3.10 2.93 -15.11
C ASP A 98 3.58 3.05 -13.65
N LYS A 99 2.65 3.00 -12.68
CA LYS A 99 2.90 3.08 -11.24
C LYS A 99 2.45 1.81 -10.52
N GLU A 100 2.42 0.69 -11.22
CA GLU A 100 2.10 -0.60 -10.62
C GLU A 100 3.20 -0.98 -9.61
N GLU A 101 2.77 -1.21 -8.37
CA GLU A 101 3.61 -1.70 -7.27
C GLU A 101 3.03 -3.03 -6.77
N PHE A 102 3.91 -3.89 -6.25
CA PHE A 102 3.54 -5.21 -5.79
C PHE A 102 3.46 -5.25 -4.25
N PRO A 103 2.41 -5.86 -3.67
CA PRO A 103 1.41 -6.69 -4.35
C PRO A 103 0.40 -5.91 -5.20
N ALA A 104 0.17 -6.39 -6.42
CA ALA A 104 -0.73 -5.77 -7.38
C ALA A 104 -2.09 -6.48 -7.36
N VAL A 105 -3.17 -5.73 -7.22
CA VAL A 105 -4.54 -6.24 -7.24
C VAL A 105 -5.32 -5.49 -8.31
N PHE A 106 -6.04 -6.23 -9.14
CA PHE A 106 -6.92 -5.68 -10.16
C PHE A 106 -8.25 -6.43 -10.20
N PHE A 107 -9.33 -5.72 -9.93
CA PHE A 107 -10.69 -6.18 -10.17
C PHE A 107 -11.27 -5.46 -11.39
N HIS A 108 -11.99 -6.21 -12.24
CA HIS A 108 -12.66 -5.68 -13.42
C HIS A 108 -14.06 -6.29 -13.57
N SER A 109 -15.06 -5.44 -13.74
CA SER A 109 -16.44 -5.84 -13.97
C SER A 109 -17.13 -4.97 -15.02
N GLN A 110 -18.12 -5.55 -15.70
CA GLN A 110 -19.08 -4.83 -16.52
C GLN A 110 -20.38 -4.69 -15.74
N ILE A 111 -20.77 -3.45 -15.47
CA ILE A 111 -21.94 -3.11 -14.66
C ILE A 111 -22.98 -2.38 -15.50
N ARG A 112 -24.24 -2.49 -15.06
CA ARG A 112 -25.37 -1.74 -15.64
C ARG A 112 -25.56 -0.37 -15.01
N ALA A 113 -25.03 -0.17 -13.81
CA ALA A 113 -25.11 1.10 -13.11
C ALA A 113 -24.40 2.19 -13.93
N THR A 114 -25.05 3.33 -14.01
CA THR A 114 -24.57 4.50 -14.75
C THR A 114 -23.80 5.48 -13.87
N THR A 115 -23.98 5.38 -12.55
CA THR A 115 -23.27 6.20 -11.57
C THR A 115 -22.70 5.31 -10.46
N ALA A 116 -21.66 5.81 -9.77
CA ALA A 116 -21.09 5.08 -8.63
C ALA A 116 -22.14 4.85 -7.52
N ALA A 117 -22.96 5.85 -7.22
CA ALA A 117 -23.96 5.80 -6.14
C ALA A 117 -24.96 4.63 -6.28
N GLU A 118 -25.31 4.24 -7.51
CA GLU A 118 -26.20 3.12 -7.79
C GLU A 118 -25.64 1.76 -7.36
N LEU A 119 -24.31 1.65 -7.17
CA LEU A 119 -23.69 0.41 -6.71
C LEU A 119 -23.84 0.18 -5.21
N SER A 120 -24.15 1.19 -4.41
CA SER A 120 -24.23 1.02 -2.95
C SER A 120 -25.27 -0.05 -2.59
N GLY A 121 -24.87 -1.05 -1.81
CA GLY A 121 -25.68 -2.22 -1.44
C GLY A 121 -25.78 -3.32 -2.50
N GLN A 122 -25.23 -3.12 -3.71
CA GLN A 122 -25.28 -4.10 -4.80
C GLN A 122 -24.18 -5.15 -4.66
N VAL A 123 -24.42 -6.31 -5.28
CA VAL A 123 -23.37 -7.32 -5.53
C VAL A 123 -22.95 -7.22 -6.99
N VAL A 124 -21.65 -7.02 -7.19
CA VAL A 124 -21.03 -6.89 -8.51
C VAL A 124 -20.19 -8.13 -8.78
N SER A 125 -20.47 -8.77 -9.92
CA SER A 125 -19.71 -9.94 -10.38
C SER A 125 -18.60 -9.50 -11.34
N GLY A 126 -17.37 -9.99 -11.15
CA GLY A 126 -16.24 -9.58 -11.97
C GLY A 126 -15.05 -10.54 -11.94
N ARG A 127 -13.98 -10.11 -12.59
CA ARG A 127 -12.70 -10.81 -12.67
C ARG A 127 -11.76 -10.19 -11.64
N LEU A 128 -11.13 -11.00 -10.81
CA LEU A 128 -10.07 -10.57 -9.89
C LEU A 128 -8.74 -11.16 -10.34
N PHE A 129 -7.69 -10.34 -10.28
CA PHE A 129 -6.31 -10.72 -10.52
C PHE A 129 -5.47 -10.20 -9.36
N VAL A 130 -4.57 -11.03 -8.86
CA VAL A 130 -3.69 -10.71 -7.75
C VAL A 130 -2.30 -11.22 -8.08
N GLN A 131 -1.32 -10.33 -8.10
CA GLN A 131 0.08 -10.68 -8.29
C GLN A 131 0.86 -10.25 -7.04
N PRO A 132 1.29 -11.21 -6.19
CA PRO A 132 1.97 -10.86 -4.94
C PRO A 132 3.33 -10.19 -5.14
N VAL A 133 4.06 -10.56 -6.20
CA VAL A 133 5.41 -10.06 -6.51
C VAL A 133 5.61 -9.93 -8.03
N ALA A 134 6.45 -8.99 -8.47
CA ALA A 134 6.56 -8.54 -9.88
C ALA A 134 6.78 -9.65 -10.93
N ASP A 135 7.64 -10.61 -10.63
CA ASP A 135 7.96 -11.75 -11.51
C ASP A 135 7.32 -13.05 -11.01
N GLY A 136 6.34 -12.94 -10.10
CA GLY A 136 5.67 -14.08 -9.47
C GLY A 136 4.44 -14.56 -10.23
N PRO A 137 3.82 -15.66 -9.74
CA PRO A 137 2.56 -16.13 -10.29
C PRO A 137 1.45 -15.10 -10.06
N THR A 138 0.48 -15.11 -10.97
CA THR A 138 -0.77 -14.37 -10.82
C THR A 138 -1.84 -15.33 -10.34
N TRP A 139 -2.59 -14.93 -9.33
CA TRP A 139 -3.84 -15.55 -8.94
C TRP A 139 -4.97 -14.88 -9.69
N TYR A 140 -5.87 -15.64 -10.31
CA TYR A 140 -6.97 -15.07 -11.08
C TYR A 140 -8.25 -15.87 -10.94
N SER A 141 -9.38 -15.19 -11.01
CA SER A 141 -10.69 -15.84 -11.07
C SER A 141 -10.99 -16.33 -12.49
N LEU A 142 -11.52 -17.55 -12.60
CA LEU A 142 -11.98 -18.09 -13.88
C LEU A 142 -13.22 -17.36 -14.37
N ALA A 143 -13.39 -17.28 -15.70
CA ALA A 143 -14.58 -16.66 -16.29
C ALA A 143 -15.88 -17.42 -15.94
N SER A 144 -15.79 -18.73 -15.68
CA SER A 144 -16.91 -19.57 -15.24
C SER A 144 -17.24 -19.43 -13.75
N SER A 145 -16.38 -18.77 -12.98
CA SER A 145 -16.49 -18.63 -11.53
C SER A 145 -15.99 -17.23 -11.13
N PRO A 146 -16.74 -16.18 -11.49
CA PRO A 146 -16.35 -14.80 -11.22
C PRO A 146 -16.38 -14.51 -9.72
N VAL A 147 -15.64 -13.49 -9.31
CA VAL A 147 -15.68 -12.96 -7.94
C VAL A 147 -16.93 -12.13 -7.76
N GLU A 148 -17.62 -12.32 -6.63
CA GLU A 148 -18.74 -11.49 -6.21
C GLU A 148 -18.29 -10.52 -5.12
N LEU A 149 -18.34 -9.22 -5.42
CA LEU A 149 -18.08 -8.14 -4.49
C LEU A 149 -19.38 -7.48 -4.06
N ARG A 150 -19.66 -7.45 -2.75
CA ARG A 150 -20.72 -6.62 -2.20
C ARG A 150 -20.18 -5.23 -1.95
N ILE A 151 -20.74 -4.23 -2.61
CA ILE A 151 -20.44 -2.83 -2.32
C ILE A 151 -21.28 -2.43 -1.10
N THR A 152 -20.64 -2.24 0.04
CA THR A 152 -21.33 -2.03 1.31
C THR A 152 -21.73 -0.58 1.51
N SER A 153 -20.86 0.36 1.14
CA SER A 153 -21.13 1.80 1.20
C SER A 153 -20.36 2.58 0.14
N ILE A 154 -20.90 3.74 -0.22
CA ILE A 154 -20.21 4.76 -1.00
C ILE A 154 -20.49 6.10 -0.32
N GLU A 155 -19.47 6.65 0.34
CA GLU A 155 -19.56 7.86 1.13
C GLU A 155 -18.45 8.83 0.70
N ASP A 156 -18.82 10.07 0.40
CA ASP A 156 -17.91 11.09 -0.13
C ASP A 156 -17.06 10.58 -1.31
N ARG A 157 -15.77 10.31 -1.10
CA ARG A 157 -14.85 9.77 -2.12
C ARG A 157 -14.45 8.32 -1.87
N LEU A 158 -14.99 7.68 -0.83
CA LEU A 158 -14.66 6.33 -0.43
C LEU A 158 -15.74 5.35 -0.91
N LEU A 159 -15.30 4.22 -1.45
CA LEU A 159 -16.12 3.06 -1.78
C LEU A 159 -15.64 1.88 -0.94
N THR A 160 -16.53 1.28 -0.18
CA THR A 160 -16.22 0.08 0.61
C THR A 160 -16.88 -1.13 -0.03
N ALA A 161 -16.12 -2.21 -0.16
CA ALA A 161 -16.60 -3.47 -0.70
C ALA A 161 -16.00 -4.67 0.02
N GLU A 162 -16.74 -5.77 0.04
CA GLU A 162 -16.33 -7.04 0.64
C GLU A 162 -16.51 -8.19 -0.36
N ILE A 163 -15.59 -9.15 -0.34
CA ILE A 163 -15.72 -10.38 -1.11
C ILE A 163 -16.81 -11.24 -0.46
N VAL A 164 -17.86 -11.55 -1.23
CA VAL A 164 -18.90 -12.50 -0.84
C VAL A 164 -18.48 -13.91 -1.20
N SER A 165 -17.95 -14.08 -2.42
CA SER A 165 -17.45 -15.35 -2.92
C SER A 165 -16.32 -15.12 -3.92
N ALA A 166 -15.22 -15.84 -3.76
CA ALA A 166 -14.11 -15.83 -4.70
C ALA A 166 -13.31 -17.13 -4.61
N SER A 167 -12.95 -17.68 -5.77
CA SER A 167 -11.95 -18.74 -5.87
C SER A 167 -10.96 -18.33 -6.97
N LEU A 168 -9.67 -18.29 -6.62
CA LEU A 168 -8.60 -17.87 -7.52
C LEU A 168 -7.71 -19.05 -7.88
N GLN A 169 -7.32 -19.12 -9.14
CA GLN A 169 -6.38 -20.11 -9.67
C GLN A 169 -5.00 -19.48 -9.82
N ASN A 170 -3.96 -20.20 -9.40
CA ASN A 170 -2.57 -19.82 -9.59
C ASN A 170 -2.09 -20.14 -11.01
N THR A 171 -1.52 -19.17 -11.73
CA THR A 171 -1.05 -19.38 -13.12
C THR A 171 0.07 -20.41 -13.25
N GLN A 172 0.87 -20.62 -12.22
CA GLN A 172 2.04 -21.50 -12.26
C GLN A 172 1.70 -22.94 -11.84
N THR A 173 0.91 -23.11 -10.79
CA THR A 173 0.60 -24.44 -10.23
C THR A 173 -0.75 -24.98 -10.68
N GLY A 174 -1.66 -24.13 -11.16
CA GLY A 174 -3.04 -24.48 -11.45
C GLY A 174 -3.90 -24.74 -10.21
N ALA A 175 -3.34 -24.61 -9.00
CA ALA A 175 -4.07 -24.78 -7.75
C ALA A 175 -5.11 -23.67 -7.58
N SER A 176 -6.24 -24.02 -6.97
CA SER A 176 -7.29 -23.07 -6.61
C SER A 176 -7.35 -22.86 -5.12
N THR A 177 -7.64 -21.64 -4.69
CA THR A 177 -7.85 -21.29 -3.28
C THR A 177 -9.03 -20.32 -3.16
N ASP A 178 -9.79 -20.45 -2.09
CA ASP A 178 -10.88 -19.55 -1.79
C ASP A 178 -10.35 -18.29 -1.12
N VAL A 179 -10.86 -17.14 -1.54
CA VAL A 179 -10.38 -15.83 -1.10
C VAL A 179 -11.51 -15.07 -0.44
N THR A 180 -11.19 -14.42 0.67
CA THR A 180 -12.02 -13.44 1.34
C THR A 180 -11.24 -12.14 1.46
N GLY A 181 -11.93 -11.03 1.72
CA GLY A 181 -11.24 -9.76 1.83
C GLY A 181 -12.15 -8.56 1.66
N SER A 182 -11.54 -7.40 1.78
CA SER A 182 -12.19 -6.10 1.69
C SER A 182 -11.40 -5.12 0.82
N PHE A 183 -12.12 -4.15 0.29
CA PHE A 183 -11.60 -3.05 -0.51
C PHE A 183 -12.16 -1.75 0.06
N ASN A 184 -11.27 -0.83 0.42
CA ASN A 184 -11.59 0.54 0.80
C ASN A 184 -11.00 1.46 -0.27
N ALA A 185 -11.74 1.75 -1.33
CA ALA A 185 -11.22 2.38 -2.53
C ALA A 185 -11.53 3.87 -2.61
N VAL A 186 -10.55 4.68 -3.00
CA VAL A 186 -10.78 6.10 -3.31
C VAL A 186 -11.17 6.29 -4.78
N ARG A 187 -12.19 7.10 -5.02
CA ARG A 187 -12.82 7.33 -6.34
C ARG A 187 -12.26 8.55 -7.08
#